data_AF-A0A937TXJ6-F1
#
_entry.id   AF-A0A937TXJ6-F1
#
_cell.length_a   1.000
_cell.length_b   1.000
_cell.length_c   1.000
_cell.angle_alpha   90.00
_cell.angle_beta   90.00
_cell.angle_gamma   90.00
#
_symmetry.space_group_name_H-M   'P 1'
#
loop_
_entity.id
_entity.type
_entity.pdbx_description
1 polymer ?
#
loop_
_entity_poly.entity_id
_entity_poly.type
_entity_poly.pdbx_seq_one_letter_code
_entity_poly.pdbx_strand_id
1 'polypeptide(L)' 'MITAAMDKKSDIEEQLRQAILNAGMSRYALSKMAGVTQAMLSRFVHRQRSITMGTAAKLAAALGLEFRPVRGRRKGR' A
#
# COMPACT_ATOMS: atom_id res chain seq x y z
N MET A 1 9.48 -17.90 -10.11
CA MET A 1 9.07 -16.48 -10.24
C MET A 1 7.68 -16.46 -10.84
N ILE A 2 6.64 -16.10 -10.09
CA ILE A 2 5.27 -15.96 -10.63
C ILE A 2 4.96 -14.47 -10.65
N THR A 3 5.19 -13.85 -11.81
CA THR A 3 4.63 -12.55 -12.17
C THR A 3 3.16 -12.76 -12.48
N ALA A 4 2.30 -12.57 -11.48
CA ALA A 4 0.87 -12.43 -11.71
C ALA A 4 0.64 -11.11 -12.45
N ALA A 5 -0.05 -11.20 -13.59
CA ALA A 5 -0.33 -10.13 -14.51
C ALA A 5 -0.87 -8.87 -13.80
N MET A 6 -0.31 -7.72 -14.17
CA MET A 6 -0.76 -6.39 -13.77
C MET A 6 -2.19 -6.15 -14.28
N ASP A 7 -3.14 -6.23 -13.36
CA ASP A 7 -4.49 -5.71 -13.60
C ASP A 7 -4.40 -4.19 -13.82
N LYS A 8 -4.96 -3.71 -14.92
CA LYS A 8 -4.66 -2.39 -15.51
C LYS A 8 -5.23 -1.21 -14.71
N LYS A 9 -5.85 -1.48 -13.56
CA LYS A 9 -6.27 -0.52 -12.51
C LYS A 9 -6.17 -1.19 -11.13
N SER A 10 -4.99 -1.26 -10.54
CA SER A 10 -4.90 -1.54 -9.09
C SER A 10 -5.53 -0.40 -8.32
N ASP A 11 -6.47 -0.71 -7.42
CA ASP A 11 -7.00 0.27 -6.48
C ASP A 11 -5.93 0.73 -5.49
N ILE A 12 -6.28 1.72 -4.66
CA ILE A 12 -5.35 2.31 -3.70
C ILE A 12 -4.84 1.32 -2.65
N GLU A 13 -5.66 0.34 -2.23
CA GLU A 13 -5.26 -0.66 -1.26
C GLU A 13 -4.23 -1.61 -1.89
N GLU A 14 -4.47 -2.04 -3.12
CA GLU A 14 -3.55 -2.87 -3.87
C GLU A 14 -2.23 -2.15 -4.16
N GLN A 15 -2.28 -0.87 -4.55
CA GLN A 15 -1.07 -0.06 -4.74
C GLN A 15 -0.22 0.02 -3.47
N LEU A 16 -0.85 0.30 -2.32
CA LEU A 16 -0.16 0.34 -1.04
C LEU A 16 0.39 -1.04 -0.65
N ARG A 17 -0.38 -2.10 -0.86
CA ARG A 17 0.02 -3.49 -0.59
C ARG A 17 1.27 -3.88 -1.39
N GLN A 18 1.31 -3.52 -2.68
CA GLN A 18 2.46 -3.76 -3.54
C GLN A 18 3.67 -2.93 -3.11
N ALA A 19 3.46 -1.68 -2.71
CA ALA A 19 4.55 -0.85 -2.19
C ALA A 19 5.18 -1.46 -0.93
N ILE A 20 4.36 -2.00 -0.01
CA ILE A 20 4.83 -2.71 1.18
C ILE A 20 5.65 -3.96 0.81
N LEU A 21 5.17 -4.76 -0.17
CA LEU A 21 5.87 -5.96 -0.61
C LEU A 21 7.21 -5.66 -1.29
N ASN A 22 7.29 -4.53 -1.99
CA ASN A 22 8.47 -4.12 -2.75
C ASN A 22 9.41 -3.19 -1.95
N ALA A 23 9.11 -2.90 -0.68
CA ALA A 23 9.85 -1.95 0.15
C ALA A 23 11.29 -2.39 0.51
N GLY A 24 11.71 -3.61 0.15
CA GLY A 24 13.05 -4.12 0.43
C GLY A 24 13.36 -4.32 1.92
N MET A 25 12.36 -4.21 2.80
CA MET A 25 12.52 -4.35 4.26
C MET A 25 11.49 -5.33 4.84
N SER A 26 11.79 -5.87 6.02
CA SER A 26 10.86 -6.78 6.68
C SER A 26 9.59 -6.05 7.12
N ARG A 27 8.46 -6.76 7.11
CA ARG A 27 7.18 -6.24 7.65
C ARG A 27 7.32 -5.78 9.10
N TYR A 28 8.19 -6.42 9.88
CA TYR A 28 8.46 -5.99 11.26
C TYR A 28 9.13 -4.61 11.29
N ALA A 29 10.20 -4.40 10.51
CA ALA A 29 10.89 -3.11 10.43
C ALA A 29 9.95 -1.99 9.98
N LEU A 30 9.15 -2.24 8.92
CA LEU A 30 8.16 -1.27 8.45
C LEU A 30 7.10 -0.95 9.51
N SER A 31 6.64 -1.96 10.25
CA SER A 31 5.64 -1.74 11.31
C SER A 31 6.16 -0.82 12.42
N LYS A 32 7.44 -0.95 12.79
CA LYS A 32 8.10 -0.07 13.77
C LYS A 32 8.26 1.34 13.23
N MET A 33 8.74 1.47 12.00
CA MET A 33 8.94 2.77 11.35
C MET A 33 7.62 3.55 11.18
N ALA A 34 6.55 2.88 10.79
CA ALA A 34 5.24 3.49 10.58
C ALA A 34 4.41 3.65 11.87
N GLY A 35 4.86 3.11 13.01
CA GLY A 35 4.09 3.14 14.26
C GLY A 35 2.76 2.38 14.18
N VAL A 36 2.77 1.20 13.54
CA VAL A 36 1.61 0.30 13.39
C VAL A 36 1.95 -1.10 13.90
N THR A 37 0.96 -1.96 14.10
CA THR A 37 1.23 -3.33 14.56
C THR A 37 1.59 -4.26 13.40
N GLN A 38 2.58 -5.13 13.61
CA GLN A 38 2.96 -6.14 12.62
C GLN A 38 1.81 -7.09 12.27
N ALA A 39 0.98 -7.47 13.26
CA ALA A 39 -0.20 -8.32 13.04
C ALA A 39 -1.22 -7.67 12.10
N MET A 40 -1.45 -6.36 12.24
CA MET A 40 -2.27 -5.61 11.30
C MET A 40 -1.62 -5.67 9.90
N LEU A 41 -0.35 -5.28 9.78
CA LEU A 41 0.36 -5.27 8.49
C LEU A 41 0.33 -6.62 7.78
N SER A 42 0.50 -7.72 8.54
CA SER A 42 0.38 -9.08 8.02
C SER A 42 -1.01 -9.35 7.44
N ARG A 43 -2.08 -9.07 8.21
CA ARG A 43 -3.47 -9.26 7.74
C ARG A 43 -3.78 -8.46 6.48
N PHE A 44 -3.31 -7.22 6.39
CA PHE A 44 -3.50 -6.40 5.20
C PHE A 44 -2.75 -6.94 3.97
N VAL A 45 -1.47 -7.29 4.14
CA VAL A 45 -0.66 -7.88 3.05
C VAL A 45 -1.27 -9.18 2.51
N HIS A 46 -1.90 -9.97 3.40
CA HIS A 46 -2.60 -11.21 3.05
C HIS A 46 -4.07 -10.99 2.63
N ARG A 47 -4.53 -9.75 2.42
CA ARG A 47 -5.91 -9.40 2.04
C ARG A 47 -6.99 -9.89 3.02
N GLN A 48 -6.63 -10.14 4.27
CA GLN A 48 -7.56 -10.63 5.30
C GLN A 48 -8.36 -9.49 5.95
N ARG A 49 -7.82 -8.27 5.92
CA ARG A 49 -8.47 -7.09 6.49
C ARG A 49 -7.96 -5.80 5.84
N SER A 50 -8.88 -4.91 5.47
CA SER A 50 -8.56 -3.54 5.07
C SER A 50 -8.08 -2.69 6.25
N ILE A 51 -7.60 -1.48 5.95
CA ILE A 51 -7.11 -0.53 6.95
C ILE A 51 -7.84 0.80 6.91
N THR A 52 -7.76 1.52 8.03
CA THR A 52 -8.20 2.90 8.09
C THR A 52 -7.26 3.80 7.28
N MET A 53 -7.78 4.93 6.78
CA MET A 53 -6.94 5.91 6.08
C MET A 53 -5.82 6.49 6.94
N GLY A 54 -6.03 6.68 8.24
CA GLY A 54 -4.95 7.10 9.13
C GLY A 54 -3.79 6.10 9.18
N THR A 55 -4.08 4.79 9.10
CA THR A 55 -3.05 3.75 9.04
C THR A 55 -2.35 3.76 7.67
N ALA A 56 -3.11 3.91 6.59
CA ALA A 56 -2.56 4.04 5.25
C ALA A 56 -1.63 5.26 5.13
N ALA A 57 -1.99 6.41 5.71
CA ALA A 57 -1.17 7.62 5.72
C ALA A 57 0.16 7.42 6.45
N LYS A 58 0.17 6.73 7.60
CA LYS A 58 1.40 6.39 8.32
C LYS A 58 2.33 5.49 7.49
N LEU A 59 1.76 4.48 6.84
CA LEU A 59 2.51 3.58 5.97
C LEU A 59 3.06 4.32 4.74
N ALA A 60 2.26 5.18 4.13
CA ALA A 60 2.69 6.02 3.01
C ALA A 60 3.84 6.95 3.42
N ALA A 61 3.74 7.62 4.57
CA ALA A 61 4.81 8.46 5.09
C ALA A 61 6.11 7.69 5.34
N ALA A 62 6.03 6.50 5.94
CA ALA A 62 7.19 5.64 6.16
C ALA A 62 7.83 5.12 4.85
N LEU A 63 7.05 4.99 3.79
CA LEU A 63 7.50 4.51 2.47
C LEU A 63 7.84 5.65 1.50
N GLY A 64 7.69 6.92 1.89
CA GLY A 64 7.90 8.07 1.00
C GLY A 64 6.90 8.14 -0.15
N LEU A 65 5.65 7.76 0.08
CA LEU A 65 4.58 7.72 -0.92
C LEU A 65 3.61 8.90 -0.77
N GLU A 66 3.08 9.35 -1.89
CA GLU A 66 2.05 10.37 -1.98
C GLU A 66 0.93 9.96 -2.94
N PHE A 67 -0.22 10.64 -2.85
CA PHE A 67 -1.25 10.50 -3.87
C PHE A 67 -0.92 11.31 -5.10
N ARG A 68 -1.16 10.71 -6.27
CA ARG A 68 -1.02 11.36 -7.56
C ARG A 68 -2.28 11.22 -8.40
N PRO A 69 -2.60 12.21 -9.26
CA PRO A 69 -3.64 12.05 -10.26
C PRO A 69 -3.35 10.87 -11.21
N VAL A 70 -4.42 10.16 -11.59
CA VAL A 70 -4.36 9.21 -12.69
C VAL A 70 -4.42 9.99 -14.00
N ARG A 71 -3.39 9.84 -14.85
CA ARG A 71 -3.35 10.47 -16.18
C ARG A 71 -4.55 9.99 -17.01
N GLY A 72 -5.21 10.91 -17.72
CA GLY A 72 -6.31 10.59 -18.64
C GLY A 72 -7.72 10.67 -18.07
N ARG A 73 -7.91 11.05 -16.80
CA ARG A 73 -9.23 11.47 -16.30
C ARG A 73 -9.56 12.85 -16.89
N ARG A 74 -10.07 12.91 -18.13
CA ARG A 74 -10.61 14.14 -18.73
C ARG A 74 -11.66 14.68 -17.76
N LYS A 75 -11.46 15.92 -17.30
CA LYS A 75 -12.42 16.63 -16.46
C LYS A 75 -13.69 16.80 -17.29
N GLY A 76 -14.79 16.18 -16.86
CA GLY A 76 -16.12 16.57 -17.32
C GLY A 76 -16.28 18.05 -17.01
N ARG A 77 -16.70 18.80 -18.03
CA ARG A 77 -16.95 20.24 -18.01
C ARG A 77 -17.83 20.65 -16.83
#